data_AF-A0A2E3GZ15-F1
#
_entry.id   AF-A0A2E3GZ15-F1
#
_cell.length_a   1.000
_cell.length_b   1.000
_cell.length_c   1.000
_cell.angle_alpha   90.00
_cell.angle_beta   90.00
_cell.angle_gamma   90.00
#
_symmetry.space_group_name_H-M   'P 1'
#
loop_
_entity.id
_entity.type
_entity.pdbx_description
1 polymer ?
#
loop_
_entity_poly.entity_id
_entity_poly.type
_entity_poly.pdbx_seq_one_letter_code
_entity_poly.pdbx_strand_id
1 'polypeptide(L)'
;MADTRQATGLTPQKWDDDFFVEYIQDSPFKSVMGTNENSIIQMHEDFTKGKGDNMSIALVNRLTGDAVTGTNILEGNEQDLASRSFNFNINKRRTAVRLAEMTEYRSSINLRDAARSSLMTWAQEDVRDRIITALGSIDGVAFTSADDTARDAWLANNSDRVLFGALKGNNSANDFSAALAQIDNSADKLTPGALSLMKRMALETRTGADAGKPKIRPIRIAKQNRRYFKVYAGPRAFRDLKENSTIQQAQREVSIEMENNRLFQGGDLVWDGMIIHEVDDIAVVNNGTIDCEPVYLCGAQSLAYGVGKRYKTKTKTFDYGDKYGVAIEAIDGIHKMRFGTGDDDTDNPVDHGVLTGFFAGVADS
;
A
#
# COMPACT_ATOMS: atom_id res chain seq x y z
N MET A 1 -10.28 -48.95 -34.14
CA MET A 1 -10.76 -47.63 -33.70
C MET A 1 -9.67 -47.06 -32.80
N ALA A 2 -9.17 -45.87 -33.13
CA ALA A 2 -8.00 -45.28 -32.47
C ALA A 2 -8.47 -44.34 -31.37
N ASP A 3 -8.12 -44.65 -30.12
CA ASP A 3 -8.40 -43.80 -28.97
C ASP A 3 -7.59 -42.50 -29.02
N THR A 4 -8.26 -41.40 -28.72
CA THR A 4 -7.69 -40.07 -28.57
C THR A 4 -6.70 -40.06 -27.40
N ARG A 5 -5.41 -39.92 -27.71
CA ARG A 5 -4.36 -39.75 -26.70
C ARG A 5 -4.38 -38.32 -26.16
N GLN A 6 -4.48 -38.19 -24.84
CA GLN A 6 -4.31 -36.94 -24.11
C GLN A 6 -2.89 -36.39 -24.35
N ALA A 7 -2.78 -35.12 -24.73
CA ALA A 7 -1.49 -34.46 -24.95
C ALA A 7 -0.65 -34.46 -23.65
N THR A 8 0.55 -35.03 -23.74
CA THR A 8 1.51 -35.15 -22.64
C THR A 8 2.18 -33.80 -22.38
N GLY A 9 1.49 -32.89 -21.70
CA GLY A 9 2.04 -31.56 -21.41
C GLY A 9 1.24 -30.66 -20.49
N LEU A 10 -0.05 -30.94 -20.24
CA LEU A 10 -0.91 -30.18 -19.33
C LEU A 10 -1.14 -30.96 -18.04
N THR A 11 -0.10 -31.03 -17.20
CA THR A 11 -0.25 -31.48 -15.81
C THR A 11 -0.77 -30.31 -14.97
N PRO A 12 -1.66 -30.55 -13.98
CA PRO A 12 -2.15 -29.54 -13.04
C PRO A 12 -1.04 -28.67 -12.40
N GLN A 13 0.18 -29.20 -12.27
CA GLN A 13 1.36 -28.49 -11.80
C GLN A 13 1.82 -27.31 -12.67
N LYS A 14 1.77 -27.42 -14.01
CA LYS A 14 2.15 -26.29 -14.88
C LYS A 14 1.14 -25.17 -14.83
N TRP A 15 -0.12 -25.50 -14.59
CA TRP A 15 -1.19 -24.53 -14.44
C TRP A 15 -1.14 -23.83 -13.08
N ASP A 16 -0.69 -24.52 -12.01
CA ASP A 16 -0.36 -23.88 -10.73
C ASP A 16 0.88 -22.95 -10.85
N ASP A 17 1.86 -23.28 -11.70
CA ASP A 17 3.03 -22.41 -11.97
C ASP A 17 2.66 -21.22 -12.89
N ASP A 18 1.80 -21.40 -13.90
CA ASP A 18 1.25 -20.30 -14.72
C ASP A 18 0.30 -19.41 -13.89
N PHE A 19 -0.48 -20.00 -12.98
CA PHE A 19 -1.28 -19.32 -11.96
C PHE A 19 -0.42 -18.39 -11.11
N PHE A 20 0.85 -18.71 -10.85
CA PHE A 20 1.78 -17.84 -10.12
C PHE A 20 2.31 -16.65 -10.93
N VAL A 21 2.56 -16.84 -12.23
CA VAL A 21 3.10 -15.78 -13.10
C VAL A 21 2.03 -14.72 -13.35
N GLU A 22 0.80 -15.13 -13.59
CA GLU A 22 -0.34 -14.26 -13.88
C GLU A 22 -0.92 -13.60 -12.60
N TYR A 23 -0.91 -14.30 -11.45
CA TYR A 23 -1.36 -13.78 -10.15
C TYR A 23 -0.62 -12.50 -9.71
N ILE A 24 0.69 -12.41 -9.98
CA ILE A 24 1.47 -11.22 -9.64
C ILE A 24 1.48 -10.23 -10.82
N GLN A 25 1.31 -10.65 -12.08
CA GLN A 25 1.52 -9.77 -13.25
C GLN A 25 0.52 -8.61 -13.39
N ASP A 26 -0.72 -8.75 -12.92
CA ASP A 26 -1.77 -7.74 -13.14
C ASP A 26 -2.12 -6.87 -11.93
N SER A 27 -1.48 -7.08 -10.76
CA SER A 27 -1.71 -6.17 -9.62
C SER A 27 -0.96 -4.85 -9.83
N PRO A 28 -1.62 -3.68 -9.73
CA PRO A 28 -0.98 -2.36 -9.89
C PRO A 28 0.13 -2.12 -8.87
N PHE A 29 0.13 -2.88 -7.76
CA PHE A 29 1.11 -2.80 -6.70
C PHE A 29 2.35 -3.70 -6.91
N LYS A 30 2.38 -4.59 -7.92
CA LYS A 30 3.55 -5.48 -8.15
C LYS A 30 4.84 -4.71 -8.29
N SER A 31 4.83 -3.65 -9.10
CA SER A 31 6.03 -2.88 -9.44
C SER A 31 6.72 -2.28 -8.21
N VAL A 32 5.98 -2.15 -7.10
CA VAL A 32 6.45 -1.56 -5.84
C VAL A 32 6.68 -2.60 -4.73
N MET A 33 6.38 -3.87 -4.99
CA MET A 33 6.66 -5.00 -4.08
C MET A 33 8.07 -5.53 -4.26
N GLY A 34 8.76 -5.80 -3.16
CA GLY A 34 10.02 -6.53 -3.20
C GLY A 34 10.52 -6.86 -1.80
N THR A 35 11.54 -7.71 -1.72
CA THR A 35 12.12 -8.17 -0.44
C THR A 35 13.13 -7.19 0.16
N ASN A 36 13.53 -6.16 -0.60
CA ASN A 36 14.54 -5.21 -0.18
C ASN A 36 13.92 -4.05 0.62
N GLU A 37 14.71 -3.45 1.50
CA GLU A 37 14.34 -2.23 2.25
C GLU A 37 14.08 -1.00 1.36
N ASN A 38 14.38 -1.07 0.07
CA ASN A 38 14.12 0.01 -0.88
C ASN A 38 12.74 -0.12 -1.56
N SER A 39 12.02 -1.22 -1.32
CA SER A 39 10.67 -1.44 -1.83
C SER A 39 9.63 -0.70 -0.99
N ILE A 40 8.53 -0.26 -1.62
CA ILE A 40 7.42 0.38 -0.90
C ILE A 40 6.71 -0.65 -0.02
N ILE A 41 6.40 -1.79 -0.64
CA ILE A 41 5.82 -2.94 0.03
C ILE A 41 6.94 -3.94 0.24
N GLN A 42 7.42 -4.04 1.48
CA GLN A 42 8.45 -5.00 1.85
C GLN A 42 7.81 -6.37 2.02
N MET A 43 8.14 -7.28 1.12
CA MET A 43 7.70 -8.67 1.22
C MET A 43 8.61 -9.44 2.18
N HIS A 44 7.99 -10.08 3.16
CA HIS A 44 8.66 -11.03 4.06
C HIS A 44 8.08 -12.42 3.81
N GLU A 45 8.87 -13.29 3.19
CA GLU A 45 8.48 -14.68 2.93
C GLU A 45 9.19 -15.59 3.94
N ASP A 46 8.45 -16.08 4.92
CA ASP A 46 8.94 -17.15 5.81
C ASP A 46 8.00 -18.35 5.72
N PHE A 47 8.47 -19.38 5.01
CA PHE A 47 7.77 -20.65 4.86
C PHE A 47 8.15 -21.67 5.93
N THR A 48 9.09 -21.30 6.82
CA THR A 48 9.63 -22.19 7.83
C THR A 48 8.61 -22.26 8.97
N LYS A 49 7.89 -23.37 9.04
CA LYS A 49 6.95 -23.66 10.14
C LYS A 49 7.67 -23.65 11.49
N GLY A 50 7.69 -22.49 12.15
CA GLY A 50 8.00 -22.30 13.56
C GLY A 50 6.83 -21.56 14.20
N LYS A 51 6.28 -22.11 15.29
CA LYS A 51 5.06 -21.66 15.96
C LYS A 51 5.04 -20.14 16.25
N GLY A 52 4.10 -19.44 15.63
CA GLY A 52 3.69 -18.07 15.96
C GLY A 52 2.74 -17.52 14.91
N ASP A 53 1.67 -16.83 15.32
CA ASP A 53 0.74 -16.13 14.42
C ASP A 53 1.30 -14.78 13.92
N ASN A 54 2.51 -14.43 14.38
CA ASN A 54 3.13 -13.13 14.15
C ASN A 54 4.45 -13.27 13.36
N MET A 55 4.63 -12.39 12.37
CA MET A 55 5.92 -12.14 11.71
C MET A 55 6.51 -10.81 12.20
N SER A 56 7.84 -10.74 12.27
CA SER A 56 8.59 -9.58 12.75
C SER A 56 9.48 -9.03 11.66
N ILE A 57 9.45 -7.72 11.42
CA ILE A 57 10.45 -7.02 10.60
C ILE A 57 11.30 -6.17 11.53
N ALA A 58 12.62 -6.40 11.53
CA ALA A 58 13.57 -5.53 12.21
C ALA A 58 13.95 -4.35 11.32
N LEU A 59 14.01 -3.16 11.91
CA LEU A 59 14.55 -1.95 11.30
C LEU A 59 15.73 -1.48 12.14
N VAL A 60 16.82 -1.18 11.46
CA VAL A 60 17.97 -0.51 12.06
C VAL A 60 17.85 0.99 11.79
N ASN A 61 17.76 1.80 12.84
CA ASN A 61 17.68 3.25 12.67
C ASN A 61 19.00 3.82 12.16
N ARG A 62 18.90 4.97 11.49
CA ARG A 62 20.05 5.70 10.99
C ARG A 62 20.87 6.27 12.15
N LEU A 63 22.19 6.16 12.05
CA LEU A 63 23.13 6.89 12.90
C LEU A 63 22.97 8.41 12.74
N THR A 64 22.70 9.10 13.84
CA THR A 64 22.42 10.55 13.92
C THR A 64 23.56 11.37 14.53
N GLY A 65 24.62 10.74 15.03
CA GLY A 65 25.70 11.39 15.75
C GLY A 65 26.64 12.13 14.80
N ASP A 66 27.24 13.21 15.31
CA ASP A 66 28.27 13.93 14.57
C ASP A 66 29.55 13.08 14.46
N ALA A 67 30.30 13.26 13.39
CA ALA A 67 31.57 12.57 13.21
C ALA A 67 32.57 13.03 14.27
N VAL A 68 33.23 12.07 14.93
CA VAL A 68 34.40 12.36 15.76
C VAL A 68 35.52 12.84 14.83
N THR A 69 35.96 14.09 14.99
CA THR A 69 36.98 14.72 14.15
C THR A 69 38.29 14.91 14.91
N GLY A 70 39.42 14.90 14.18
CA GLY A 70 40.76 15.10 14.75
C GLY A 70 41.41 13.81 15.27
N THR A 71 42.25 13.94 16.31
CA THR A 71 42.99 12.83 16.95
C THR A 71 42.24 12.20 18.12
N ASN A 72 40.95 12.49 18.27
CA ASN A 72 40.13 11.98 19.35
C ASN A 72 39.93 10.46 19.18
N ILE A 73 40.00 9.74 20.30
CA ILE A 73 39.84 8.28 20.33
C ILE A 73 38.36 7.95 20.09
N LEU A 74 38.10 6.96 19.24
CA LEU A 74 36.73 6.52 18.93
C LEU A 74 36.11 5.68 20.07
N GLU A 75 36.93 4.92 20.80
CA GLU A 75 36.51 4.19 22.00
C GLU A 75 36.01 5.18 23.07
N GLY A 76 34.73 5.05 23.45
CA GLY A 76 34.04 5.98 24.35
C GLY A 76 33.25 7.11 23.68
N ASN A 77 33.42 7.31 22.36
CA ASN A 77 32.60 8.21 21.52
C ASN A 77 31.75 7.41 20.52
N GLU A 78 31.44 6.16 20.87
CA GLU A 78 30.66 5.25 20.04
C GLU A 78 29.20 5.69 20.00
N GLN A 79 28.60 5.57 18.81
CA GLN A 79 27.17 5.81 18.67
C GLN A 79 26.40 4.50 18.83
N ASP A 80 25.35 4.55 19.65
CA ASP A 80 24.43 3.43 19.81
C ASP A 80 23.60 3.19 18.54
N LEU A 81 23.45 1.92 18.17
CA LEU A 81 22.70 1.48 17.01
C LEU A 81 21.30 1.05 17.45
N ALA A 82 20.39 2.01 17.57
CA ALA A 82 19.02 1.72 17.95
C ALA A 82 18.31 0.86 16.88
N SER A 83 17.99 -0.38 17.23
CA SER A 83 17.15 -1.28 16.43
C SER A 83 15.71 -1.29 16.95
N ARG A 84 14.73 -1.32 16.05
CA ARG A 84 13.31 -1.44 16.35
C ARG A 84 12.72 -2.66 15.66
N SER A 85 11.69 -3.27 16.23
CA SER A 85 10.95 -4.38 15.62
C SER A 85 9.49 -4.01 15.35
N PHE A 86 8.97 -4.46 14.22
CA PHE A 86 7.55 -4.36 13.88
C PHE A 86 6.96 -5.76 13.78
N ASN A 87 6.07 -6.10 14.72
CA ASN A 87 5.37 -7.37 14.75
C ASN A 87 3.98 -7.22 14.15
N PHE A 88 3.62 -8.13 13.26
CA PHE A 88 2.30 -8.14 12.62
C PHE A 88 1.78 -9.57 12.46
N ASN A 89 0.46 -9.71 12.48
CA ASN A 89 -0.18 -11.02 12.40
C ASN A 89 -0.45 -11.44 10.95
N ILE A 90 -0.43 -12.75 10.72
CA ILE A 90 -0.89 -13.37 9.47
C ILE A 90 -2.08 -14.28 9.73
N ASN A 91 -2.99 -14.35 8.77
CA ASN A 91 -4.19 -15.14 8.89
C ASN A 91 -4.44 -15.99 7.65
N LYS A 92 -5.11 -17.12 7.86
CA LYS A 92 -5.51 -17.99 6.76
C LYS A 92 -6.72 -17.41 6.04
N ARG A 93 -6.60 -17.20 4.73
CA ARG A 93 -7.69 -16.78 3.85
C ARG A 93 -8.07 -17.91 2.91
N ARG A 94 -9.37 -18.09 2.67
CA ARG A 94 -9.90 -19.10 1.75
C ARG A 94 -11.27 -18.71 1.22
N THR A 95 -11.51 -19.04 -0.03
CA THR A 95 -12.84 -19.02 -0.64
C THR A 95 -12.99 -20.26 -1.52
N ALA A 96 -14.23 -20.70 -1.72
CA ALA A 96 -14.52 -21.92 -2.48
C ALA A 96 -15.85 -21.82 -3.23
N VAL A 97 -15.88 -22.43 -4.41
CA VAL A 97 -17.08 -22.60 -5.24
C VAL A 97 -17.38 -24.08 -5.37
N ARG A 98 -18.65 -24.44 -5.27
CA ARG A 98 -19.15 -25.81 -5.45
C ARG A 98 -20.04 -25.86 -6.68
N LEU A 99 -19.77 -26.83 -7.54
CA LEU A 99 -20.48 -27.08 -8.79
C LEU A 99 -21.13 -28.48 -8.70
N ALA A 100 -22.36 -28.59 -9.17
CA ALA A 100 -23.06 -29.88 -9.30
C ALA A 100 -22.97 -30.39 -10.75
N GLU A 101 -22.88 -31.70 -10.91
CA GLU A 101 -22.67 -32.35 -12.22
C GLU A 101 -23.79 -32.04 -13.22
N MET A 102 -25.05 -32.08 -12.78
CA MET A 102 -26.20 -31.72 -13.62
C MET A 102 -26.16 -30.26 -14.11
N THR A 103 -25.56 -29.36 -13.35
CA THR A 103 -25.41 -27.95 -13.76
C THR A 103 -24.28 -27.78 -14.76
N GLU A 104 -23.22 -28.58 -14.63
CA GLU A 104 -22.11 -28.63 -15.60
C GLU A 104 -22.58 -29.20 -16.95
N TYR A 105 -23.39 -30.27 -16.95
CA TYR A 105 -23.95 -30.85 -18.17
C TYR A 105 -24.93 -29.92 -18.90
N ARG A 106 -25.67 -29.08 -18.16
CA ARG A 106 -26.61 -28.10 -18.73
C ARG A 106 -25.92 -26.83 -19.23
N SER A 107 -24.67 -26.60 -18.83
CA SER A 107 -23.90 -25.42 -19.20
C SER A 107 -23.23 -25.63 -20.56
N SER A 108 -23.26 -24.62 -21.42
CA SER A 108 -22.48 -24.59 -22.67
C SER A 108 -21.00 -24.26 -22.45
N ILE A 109 -20.62 -23.85 -21.23
CA ILE A 109 -19.26 -23.46 -20.84
C ILE A 109 -18.74 -24.43 -19.77
N ASN A 110 -17.43 -24.72 -19.82
CA ASN A 110 -16.74 -25.46 -18.76
C ASN A 110 -16.73 -24.64 -17.45
N LEU A 111 -17.72 -24.92 -16.59
CA LEU A 111 -17.91 -24.20 -15.33
C LEU A 111 -16.73 -24.34 -14.37
N ARG A 112 -15.89 -25.37 -14.53
CA ARG A 112 -14.71 -25.59 -13.68
C ARG A 112 -13.60 -24.61 -13.99
N ASP A 113 -13.36 -24.34 -15.27
CA ASP A 113 -12.35 -23.38 -15.71
C ASP A 113 -12.81 -21.95 -15.41
N ALA A 114 -14.10 -21.67 -15.63
CA ALA A 114 -14.72 -20.40 -15.25
C ALA A 114 -14.62 -20.15 -13.74
N ALA A 115 -14.92 -21.14 -12.89
CA ALA A 115 -14.83 -20.99 -11.44
C ALA A 115 -13.39 -20.71 -10.97
N ARG A 116 -12.38 -21.31 -11.62
CA ARG A 116 -10.97 -21.04 -11.28
C ARG A 116 -10.57 -19.62 -11.66
N SER A 117 -10.94 -19.16 -12.85
CA SER A 117 -10.69 -17.78 -13.30
C SER A 117 -11.36 -16.76 -12.38
N SER A 118 -12.62 -16.95 -12.01
CA SER A 118 -13.31 -16.03 -11.09
C SER A 118 -12.71 -16.03 -9.68
N LEU A 119 -12.26 -17.18 -9.17
CA LEU A 119 -11.56 -17.26 -7.89
C LEU A 119 -10.22 -16.51 -7.92
N MET A 120 -9.57 -16.47 -9.09
CA MET A 120 -8.32 -15.75 -9.28
C MET A 120 -8.54 -14.23 -9.26
N THR A 121 -9.54 -13.72 -9.99
CA THR A 121 -9.93 -12.31 -9.94
C THR A 121 -10.27 -11.88 -8.51
N TRP A 122 -11.05 -12.70 -7.79
CA TRP A 122 -11.36 -12.44 -6.38
C TRP A 122 -10.10 -12.32 -5.50
N ALA A 123 -9.10 -13.18 -5.70
CA ALA A 123 -7.86 -13.11 -4.93
C ALA A 123 -7.04 -11.84 -5.22
N GLN A 124 -7.11 -11.33 -6.46
CA GLN A 124 -6.44 -10.09 -6.86
C GLN A 124 -7.12 -8.87 -6.24
N GLU A 125 -8.45 -8.79 -6.33
CA GLU A 125 -9.26 -7.75 -5.68
C GLU A 125 -9.05 -7.78 -4.16
N ASP A 126 -9.05 -8.96 -3.54
CA ASP A 126 -8.84 -9.13 -2.11
C ASP A 126 -7.47 -8.63 -1.61
N VAL A 127 -6.40 -8.82 -2.39
CA VAL A 127 -5.07 -8.28 -2.05
C VAL A 127 -5.06 -6.77 -2.22
N ARG A 128 -5.61 -6.25 -3.31
CA ARG A 128 -5.68 -4.81 -3.60
C ARG A 128 -6.43 -4.06 -2.50
N ASP A 129 -7.63 -4.52 -2.15
CA ASP A 129 -8.49 -3.86 -1.17
C ASP A 129 -7.85 -3.89 0.23
N ARG A 130 -7.13 -4.96 0.56
CA ARG A 130 -6.34 -5.04 1.80
C ARG A 130 -5.15 -4.11 1.83
N ILE A 131 -4.46 -3.90 0.70
CA ILE A 131 -3.39 -2.89 0.60
C ILE A 131 -3.97 -1.49 0.87
N ILE A 132 -5.09 -1.16 0.24
CA ILE A 132 -5.77 0.13 0.41
C ILE A 132 -6.24 0.29 1.87
N THR A 133 -6.86 -0.74 2.44
CA THR A 133 -7.29 -0.74 3.86
C THR A 133 -6.10 -0.59 4.80
N ALA A 134 -4.97 -1.23 4.51
CA ALA A 134 -3.75 -1.10 5.31
C ALA A 134 -3.17 0.32 5.21
N LEU A 135 -3.15 0.94 4.03
CA LEU A 135 -2.72 2.33 3.87
C LEU A 135 -3.59 3.31 4.67
N GLY A 136 -4.90 3.09 4.69
CA GLY A 136 -5.86 3.88 5.48
C GLY A 136 -5.94 3.52 6.96
N SER A 137 -5.27 2.45 7.42
CA SER A 137 -5.38 2.00 8.80
C SER A 137 -4.81 3.02 9.79
N ILE A 138 -5.52 3.20 10.91
CA ILE A 138 -5.14 4.00 12.07
C ILE A 138 -4.65 3.01 13.12
N ASP A 139 -3.35 3.04 13.36
CA ASP A 139 -2.69 2.15 14.31
C ASP A 139 -3.01 0.64 14.16
N GLY A 140 -3.18 0.18 12.92
CA GLY A 140 -3.47 -1.21 12.59
C GLY A 140 -4.94 -1.58 12.68
N VAL A 141 -5.80 -0.61 13.04
CA VAL A 141 -7.26 -0.71 12.96
C VAL A 141 -7.73 -0.06 11.67
N ALA A 142 -8.71 -0.66 10.99
CA ALA A 142 -9.29 -0.03 9.80
C ALA A 142 -9.89 1.35 10.17
N PHE A 143 -9.74 2.34 9.30
CA PHE A 143 -10.17 3.73 9.55
C PHE A 143 -11.61 3.83 10.09
N THR A 144 -12.53 3.06 9.49
CA THR A 144 -13.96 3.04 9.84
C THR A 144 -14.26 2.43 11.22
N SER A 145 -13.33 1.64 11.76
CA SER A 145 -13.47 0.98 13.07
C SER A 145 -12.70 1.70 14.17
N ALA A 146 -11.85 2.68 13.84
CA ALA A 146 -11.16 3.50 14.81
C ALA A 146 -12.14 4.54 15.40
N ASP A 147 -12.18 4.67 16.72
CA ASP A 147 -12.93 5.74 17.40
C ASP A 147 -12.14 7.05 17.38
N ASP A 148 -12.80 8.16 17.73
CA ASP A 148 -12.19 9.50 17.65
C ASP A 148 -10.94 9.62 18.53
N THR A 149 -10.94 8.97 19.71
CA THR A 149 -9.78 8.96 20.61
C THR A 149 -8.57 8.26 19.96
N ALA A 150 -8.77 7.14 19.26
CA ALA A 150 -7.71 6.48 18.52
C ALA A 150 -7.20 7.33 17.34
N ARG A 151 -8.09 8.05 16.64
CA ARG A 151 -7.68 8.94 15.53
C ARG A 151 -6.85 10.12 16.01
N ASP A 152 -7.23 10.73 17.13
CA ASP A 152 -6.51 11.86 17.74
C ASP A 152 -5.14 11.42 18.26
N ALA A 153 -5.07 10.25 18.92
CA ALA A 153 -3.81 9.68 19.39
C ALA A 153 -2.86 9.38 18.22
N TRP A 154 -3.37 8.79 17.14
CA TRP A 154 -2.58 8.55 15.93
C TRP A 154 -2.11 9.86 15.31
N LEU A 155 -2.96 10.89 15.22
CA LEU A 155 -2.60 12.19 14.66
C LEU A 155 -1.53 12.88 15.52
N ALA A 156 -1.63 12.82 16.85
CA ALA A 156 -0.61 13.37 17.74
C ALA A 156 0.76 12.72 17.51
N ASN A 157 0.81 11.40 17.31
CA ASN A 157 2.03 10.68 17.01
C ASN A 157 2.57 10.98 15.60
N ASN A 158 1.68 11.25 14.64
CA ASN A 158 1.99 11.37 13.21
C ASN A 158 1.84 12.80 12.65
N SER A 159 1.81 13.83 13.50
CA SER A 159 1.61 15.23 13.10
C SER A 159 2.64 15.73 12.06
N ASP A 160 3.83 15.13 12.02
CA ASP A 160 4.91 15.38 11.09
C ASP A 160 4.69 14.79 9.68
N ARG A 161 3.71 13.88 9.54
CA ARG A 161 3.41 13.11 8.33
C ARG A 161 1.92 13.03 8.01
N VAL A 162 1.15 14.01 8.50
CA VAL A 162 -0.25 14.21 8.12
C VAL A 162 -0.46 15.63 7.64
N LEU A 163 -1.16 15.79 6.51
CA LEU A 163 -1.54 17.08 5.95
C LEU A 163 -3.06 17.14 5.78
N PHE A 164 -3.68 18.23 6.22
CA PHE A 164 -5.09 18.50 5.97
C PHE A 164 -5.20 19.67 4.99
N GLY A 165 -5.74 19.42 3.81
CA GLY A 165 -5.86 20.41 2.75
C GLY A 165 -4.51 20.94 2.27
N ALA A 166 -4.46 22.24 1.95
CA ALA A 166 -3.28 22.86 1.33
C ALA A 166 -2.21 23.32 2.33
N LEU A 167 -2.51 23.37 3.64
CA LEU A 167 -1.65 24.01 4.65
C LEU A 167 -1.38 23.11 5.85
N LYS A 168 -0.13 23.13 6.34
CA LYS A 168 0.24 22.47 7.61
C LYS A 168 -0.57 22.97 8.81
N GLY A 169 -0.92 24.26 8.80
CA GLY A 169 -1.65 24.91 9.89
C GLY A 169 -3.09 24.42 10.07
N ASN A 170 -3.63 23.67 9.10
CA ASN A 170 -4.96 23.08 9.22
C ASN A 170 -5.00 21.92 10.23
N ASN A 171 -3.84 21.41 10.68
CA ASN A 171 -3.79 20.51 11.82
C ASN A 171 -4.18 21.28 13.10
N SER A 172 -5.44 21.16 13.50
CA SER A 172 -6.05 21.85 14.63
C SER A 172 -5.73 21.15 15.96
N ALA A 173 -4.52 21.37 16.48
CA ALA A 173 -4.04 20.85 17.77
C ALA A 173 -4.07 19.31 17.91
N ASN A 174 -3.88 18.59 16.79
CA ASN A 174 -3.96 17.13 16.71
C ASN A 174 -5.33 16.52 17.06
N ASP A 175 -6.39 17.32 17.00
CA ASP A 175 -7.77 16.82 16.95
C ASP A 175 -8.11 16.52 15.49
N PHE A 176 -8.31 15.24 15.18
CA PHE A 176 -8.53 14.76 13.82
C PHE A 176 -9.83 15.33 13.25
N SER A 177 -10.89 15.39 14.05
CA SER A 177 -12.19 15.88 13.62
C SER A 177 -12.16 17.39 13.35
N ALA A 178 -11.51 18.16 14.22
CA ALA A 178 -11.34 19.60 14.06
C ALA A 178 -10.43 19.94 12.88
N ALA A 179 -9.36 19.16 12.65
CA ALA A 179 -8.47 19.33 11.51
C ALA A 179 -9.16 19.01 10.19
N LEU A 180 -9.98 17.95 10.15
CA LEU A 180 -10.77 17.58 8.99
C LEU A 180 -11.83 18.65 8.65
N ALA A 181 -12.41 19.28 9.67
CA ALA A 181 -13.38 20.38 9.50
C ALA A 181 -12.76 21.66 8.90
N GLN A 182 -11.42 21.81 8.90
CA GLN A 182 -10.76 22.93 8.22
C GLN A 182 -10.73 22.79 6.70
N ILE A 183 -10.99 21.60 6.15
CA ILE A 183 -10.93 21.34 4.71
C ILE A 183 -12.13 21.96 4.00
N ASP A 184 -11.87 22.82 3.02
CA ASP A 184 -12.90 23.41 2.16
C ASP A 184 -12.74 23.05 0.66
N ASN A 185 -13.82 23.15 -0.10
CA ASN A 185 -13.83 22.81 -1.53
C ASN A 185 -13.16 23.88 -2.43
N SER A 186 -12.80 25.05 -1.89
CA SER A 186 -12.26 26.16 -2.68
C SER A 186 -10.73 26.18 -2.70
N ALA A 187 -10.11 25.96 -1.55
CA ALA A 187 -8.68 26.08 -1.34
C ALA A 187 -7.98 24.73 -1.11
N ASP A 188 -8.69 23.72 -0.57
CA ASP A 188 -8.09 22.47 -0.10
C ASP A 188 -8.24 21.29 -1.07
N LYS A 189 -8.39 21.58 -2.35
CA LYS A 189 -8.30 20.58 -3.43
C LYS A 189 -6.87 20.05 -3.56
N LEU A 190 -6.73 18.84 -4.10
CA LEU A 190 -5.41 18.30 -4.40
C LEU A 190 -4.75 19.12 -5.51
N THR A 191 -3.65 19.80 -5.18
CA THR A 191 -2.88 20.62 -6.13
C THR A 191 -1.42 20.17 -6.22
N PRO A 192 -0.70 20.53 -7.30
CA PRO A 192 0.74 20.24 -7.41
C PRO A 192 1.56 20.89 -6.29
N GLY A 193 1.13 22.06 -5.81
CA GLY A 193 1.73 22.73 -4.66
C GLY A 193 1.55 21.94 -3.36
N ALA A 194 0.35 21.38 -3.14
CA ALA A 194 0.10 20.51 -1.99
C ALA A 194 0.94 19.22 -2.04
N LEU A 195 1.07 18.60 -3.22
CA LEU A 195 1.95 17.43 -3.40
C LEU A 195 3.43 17.76 -3.12
N SER A 196 3.93 18.88 -3.63
CA SER A 196 5.30 19.33 -3.31
C SER A 196 5.46 19.70 -1.84
N LEU A 197 4.41 20.17 -1.15
CA LEU A 197 4.41 20.34 0.31
C LEU A 197 4.52 18.99 1.03
N MET A 198 3.71 18.00 0.66
CA MET A 198 3.78 16.63 1.19
C MET A 198 5.19 16.05 1.00
N LYS A 199 5.80 16.21 -0.17
CA LYS A 199 7.19 15.77 -0.41
C LYS A 199 8.19 16.46 0.51
N ARG A 200 8.07 17.78 0.71
CA ARG A 200 8.94 18.51 1.64
C ARG A 200 8.77 18.00 3.07
N MET A 201 7.53 17.77 3.49
CA MET A 201 7.22 17.18 4.79
C MET A 201 7.84 15.80 4.98
N ALA A 202 7.80 14.95 3.94
CA ALA A 202 8.41 13.62 3.98
C ALA A 202 9.95 13.67 4.17
N LEU A 203 10.61 14.69 3.60
CA LEU A 203 12.08 14.82 3.58
C LEU A 203 12.65 15.70 4.71
N GLU A 204 11.79 16.47 5.37
CA GLU A 204 12.15 17.43 6.41
C GLU A 204 12.87 16.74 7.58
N THR A 205 13.92 17.38 8.09
CA THR A 205 14.53 16.94 9.35
C THR A 205 13.57 17.22 10.48
N ARG A 206 13.26 16.18 11.26
CA ARG A 206 12.36 16.31 12.39
C ARG A 206 13.05 17.06 13.53
N THR A 207 12.38 18.08 14.05
CA THR A 207 12.90 19.00 15.08
C THR A 207 11.83 19.26 16.13
N GLY A 208 12.21 19.79 17.30
CA GLY A 208 11.26 20.11 18.36
C GLY A 208 10.58 18.85 18.92
N ALA A 209 9.25 18.86 19.03
CA ALA A 209 8.46 17.74 19.55
C ALA A 209 8.56 16.45 18.69
N ASP A 210 9.04 16.56 17.45
CA ASP A 210 9.23 15.42 16.54
C ASP A 210 10.70 14.95 16.46
N ALA A 211 11.60 15.54 17.24
CA ALA A 211 13.01 15.16 17.22
C ALA A 211 13.20 13.66 17.49
N GLY A 212 14.08 13.02 16.71
CA GLY A 212 14.33 11.57 16.79
C GLY A 212 13.45 10.71 15.88
N LYS A 213 12.33 11.24 15.36
CA LYS A 213 11.51 10.51 14.38
C LYS A 213 12.26 10.33 13.04
N PRO A 214 12.23 9.14 12.41
CA PRO A 214 12.89 8.92 11.14
C PRO A 214 12.19 9.67 9.99
N LYS A 215 12.98 10.05 8.98
CA LYS A 215 12.47 10.63 7.73
C LYS A 215 11.86 9.56 6.84
N ILE A 216 10.89 9.94 6.03
CA ILE A 216 10.35 9.05 4.99
C ILE A 216 11.37 8.97 3.86
N ARG A 217 11.89 7.76 3.62
CA ARG A 217 12.93 7.52 2.63
C ARG A 217 12.31 7.40 1.24
N PRO A 218 12.78 8.16 0.23
CA PRO A 218 12.36 7.93 -1.15
C PRO A 218 12.98 6.63 -1.70
N ILE A 219 12.33 6.07 -2.71
CA ILE A 219 12.82 4.89 -3.44
C ILE A 219 13.97 5.31 -4.34
N ARG A 220 15.04 4.53 -4.34
CA ARG A 220 16.21 4.76 -5.21
C ARG A 220 16.14 3.85 -6.42
N ILE A 221 16.33 4.40 -7.62
CA ILE A 221 16.47 3.57 -8.82
C ILE A 221 17.90 3.02 -8.84
N ALA A 222 18.04 1.69 -8.94
CA ALA A 222 19.35 1.07 -9.02
C ALA A 222 20.13 1.64 -10.23
N LYS A 223 21.41 1.97 -10.02
CA LYS A 223 22.32 2.52 -11.04
C LYS A 223 21.99 3.94 -11.54
N GLN A 224 20.99 4.62 -10.97
CA GLN A 224 20.71 6.03 -11.25
C GLN A 224 20.62 6.81 -9.94
N ASN A 225 21.21 8.01 -9.86
CA ASN A 225 21.03 8.89 -8.69
C ASN A 225 19.66 9.61 -8.70
N ARG A 226 18.60 8.90 -9.11
CA ARG A 226 17.24 9.39 -9.14
C ARG A 226 16.46 8.77 -7.99
N ARG A 227 15.66 9.61 -7.34
CA ARG A 227 14.83 9.25 -6.18
C ARG A 227 13.40 9.60 -6.49
N TYR A 228 12.48 8.71 -6.16
CA TYR A 228 11.06 8.97 -6.37
C TYR A 228 10.21 8.50 -5.19
N PHE A 229 9.02 9.08 -5.08
CA PHE A 229 7.93 8.60 -4.23
C PHE A 229 6.79 8.10 -5.11
N LYS A 230 5.96 7.20 -4.59
CA LYS A 230 4.69 6.82 -5.22
C LYS A 230 3.55 7.43 -4.42
N VAL A 231 2.61 8.06 -5.09
CA VAL A 231 1.42 8.66 -4.48
C VAL A 231 0.21 7.91 -5.00
N TYR A 232 -0.67 7.49 -4.08
CA TYR A 232 -1.96 6.91 -4.41
C TYR A 232 -3.04 7.93 -4.08
N ALA A 233 -3.84 8.30 -5.09
CA ALA A 233 -4.92 9.27 -4.96
C ALA A 233 -6.23 8.64 -5.44
N GLY A 234 -7.33 8.99 -4.76
CA GLY A 234 -8.67 8.63 -5.19
C GLY A 234 -9.06 9.35 -6.49
N PRO A 235 -10.12 8.88 -7.17
CA PRO A 235 -10.53 9.42 -8.46
C PRO A 235 -10.93 10.90 -8.40
N ARG A 236 -11.55 11.36 -7.30
CA ARG A 236 -12.02 12.76 -7.21
C ARG A 236 -10.86 13.73 -6.98
N ALA A 237 -9.89 13.36 -6.13
CA ALA A 237 -8.67 14.13 -5.93
C ALA A 237 -7.79 14.12 -7.20
N PHE A 238 -7.76 12.99 -7.93
CA PHE A 238 -7.02 12.89 -9.17
C PHE A 238 -7.65 13.68 -10.32
N ARG A 239 -8.99 13.79 -10.38
CA ARG A 239 -9.73 14.72 -11.26
C ARG A 239 -9.27 16.15 -11.02
N ASP A 240 -9.32 16.63 -9.77
CA ASP A 240 -8.93 18.00 -9.42
C ASP A 240 -7.46 18.30 -9.80
N LEU A 241 -6.59 17.28 -9.69
CA LEU A 241 -5.20 17.39 -10.11
C LEU A 241 -5.04 17.47 -11.64
N LYS A 242 -5.78 16.66 -12.41
CA LYS A 242 -5.79 16.69 -13.89
C LYS A 242 -6.32 18.03 -14.44
N GLU A 243 -7.28 18.64 -13.75
CA GLU A 243 -7.84 19.94 -14.14
C GLU A 243 -6.92 21.13 -13.82
N ASN A 244 -5.90 20.92 -12.98
CA ASN A 244 -5.00 21.98 -12.58
C ASN A 244 -4.16 22.51 -13.77
N SER A 245 -4.21 23.83 -13.99
CA SER A 245 -3.52 24.49 -15.11
C SER A 245 -2.02 24.23 -15.15
N THR A 246 -1.37 24.06 -13.99
CA THR A 246 0.07 23.78 -13.88
C THR A 246 0.40 22.38 -14.42
N ILE A 247 -0.43 21.38 -14.10
CA ILE A 247 -0.25 20.01 -14.62
C ILE A 247 -0.53 19.97 -16.12
N GLN A 248 -1.63 20.59 -16.55
CA GLN A 248 -1.96 20.64 -17.98
C GLN A 248 -0.88 21.32 -18.81
N GLN A 249 -0.28 22.39 -18.29
CA GLN A 249 0.84 23.04 -18.96
C GLN A 249 2.08 22.14 -19.01
N ALA A 250 2.47 21.54 -17.88
CA ALA A 250 3.60 20.61 -17.84
C ALA A 250 3.42 19.45 -18.83
N GLN A 251 2.23 18.86 -18.91
CA GLN A 251 1.92 17.78 -19.85
C GLN A 251 1.99 18.22 -21.32
N ARG A 252 1.54 19.43 -21.66
CA ARG A 252 1.66 19.97 -23.03
C ARG A 252 3.11 20.15 -23.45
N GLU A 253 3.99 20.50 -22.52
CA GLU A 253 5.40 20.79 -22.78
C GLU A 253 6.28 19.53 -22.83
N VAL A 254 5.86 18.41 -22.21
CA VAL A 254 6.60 17.13 -22.28
C VAL A 254 6.31 16.41 -23.60
N SER A 255 7.03 16.82 -24.65
CA SER A 255 6.88 16.33 -26.03
C SER A 255 7.72 15.07 -26.34
N ILE A 256 7.52 13.96 -25.62
CA ILE A 256 8.12 12.66 -26.00
C ILE A 256 7.00 11.65 -26.28
N GLU A 257 7.00 11.08 -27.49
CA GLU A 257 5.99 10.17 -28.06
C GLU A 257 5.57 8.99 -27.16
N MET A 258 6.37 8.62 -26.14
CA MET A 258 6.00 7.59 -25.16
C MET A 258 4.95 8.02 -24.13
N GLU A 259 4.75 9.33 -23.89
CA GLU A 259 3.69 9.81 -22.98
C GLU A 259 2.35 10.03 -23.68
N ASN A 260 2.34 10.16 -25.01
CA ASN A 260 1.08 10.29 -25.76
C ASN A 260 0.20 9.04 -25.58
N ASN A 261 0.80 7.85 -25.47
CA ASN A 261 0.06 6.62 -25.18
C ASN A 261 -0.45 6.55 -23.73
N ARG A 262 0.21 7.24 -22.77
CA ARG A 262 -0.23 7.33 -21.37
C ARG A 262 -1.38 8.32 -21.19
N LEU A 263 -1.47 9.35 -22.02
CA LEU A 263 -2.56 10.32 -22.00
C LEU A 263 -3.92 9.68 -22.38
N PHE A 264 -3.93 8.75 -23.33
CA PHE A 264 -5.15 8.05 -23.78
C PHE A 264 -5.52 6.81 -22.94
N GLN A 265 -4.58 6.24 -22.19
CA GLN A 265 -4.80 5.03 -21.37
C GLN A 265 -5.10 5.32 -19.89
N GLY A 266 -5.29 6.60 -19.50
CA GLY A 266 -5.49 6.96 -18.09
C GLY A 266 -4.23 6.71 -17.24
N GLY A 267 -3.05 6.97 -17.79
CA GLY A 267 -1.78 6.65 -17.15
C GLY A 267 -1.41 7.57 -15.97
N ASP A 268 -0.43 7.13 -15.19
CA ASP A 268 0.12 7.85 -14.03
C ASP A 268 0.59 9.27 -14.37
N LEU A 269 0.37 10.21 -13.45
CA LEU A 269 0.96 11.56 -13.51
C LEU A 269 2.33 11.57 -12.85
N VAL A 270 3.26 12.37 -13.38
CA VAL A 270 4.59 12.54 -12.78
C VAL A 270 4.77 14.01 -12.43
N TRP A 271 5.06 14.29 -11.16
CA TRP A 271 5.26 15.65 -10.67
C TRP A 271 6.34 15.69 -9.59
N ASP A 272 7.34 16.57 -9.70
CA ASP A 272 8.36 16.81 -8.67
C ASP A 272 8.95 15.50 -8.07
N GLY A 273 9.32 14.54 -8.94
CA GLY A 273 9.87 13.24 -8.52
C GLY A 273 8.87 12.33 -7.78
N MET A 274 7.57 12.58 -7.90
CA MET A 274 6.50 11.71 -7.43
C MET A 274 5.79 11.10 -8.65
N ILE A 275 5.47 9.81 -8.54
CA ILE A 275 4.63 9.10 -9.51
C ILE A 275 3.26 8.94 -8.86
N ILE A 276 2.23 9.52 -9.46
CA ILE A 276 0.88 9.60 -8.91
C ILE A 276 0.01 8.64 -9.68
N HIS A 277 -0.59 7.71 -8.95
CA HIS A 277 -1.44 6.65 -9.50
C HIS A 277 -2.84 6.80 -8.94
N GLU A 278 -3.81 6.74 -9.85
CA GLU A 278 -5.24 6.73 -9.54
C GLU A 278 -5.63 5.35 -8.99
N VAL A 279 -6.38 5.33 -7.89
CA VAL A 279 -6.89 4.10 -7.29
C VAL A 279 -8.37 4.31 -6.95
N ASP A 280 -9.23 3.54 -7.60
CA ASP A 280 -10.69 3.75 -7.58
C ASP A 280 -11.31 3.50 -6.18
N ASP A 281 -10.79 2.52 -5.43
CA ASP A 281 -11.41 2.02 -4.19
C ASP A 281 -10.89 2.67 -2.91
N ILE A 282 -10.31 3.87 -3.00
CA ILE A 282 -9.94 4.64 -1.81
C ILE A 282 -11.20 5.18 -1.13
N ALA A 283 -11.44 4.75 0.11
CA ALA A 283 -12.59 5.19 0.88
C ALA A 283 -12.50 6.69 1.25
N VAL A 284 -13.61 7.41 1.04
CA VAL A 284 -13.77 8.82 1.41
C VAL A 284 -14.02 8.97 2.92
N VAL A 285 -13.62 10.13 3.45
CA VAL A 285 -13.89 10.56 4.83
C VAL A 285 -14.75 11.82 4.78
N ASN A 286 -15.88 11.83 5.48
CA ASN A 286 -16.76 13.01 5.49
C ASN A 286 -16.34 13.97 6.61
N ASN A 287 -16.27 15.27 6.31
CA ASN A 287 -15.90 16.31 7.29
C ASN A 287 -17.11 17.02 7.94
N GLY A 288 -18.32 16.50 7.72
CA GLY A 288 -19.60 17.07 8.14
C GLY A 288 -20.29 17.90 7.06
N THR A 289 -19.54 18.43 6.07
CA THR A 289 -20.09 19.28 4.99
C THR A 289 -19.79 18.70 3.60
N ILE A 290 -18.56 18.24 3.39
CA ILE A 290 -18.08 17.67 2.13
C ILE A 290 -17.38 16.33 2.37
N ASP A 291 -17.29 15.55 1.30
CA ASP A 291 -16.42 14.39 1.27
C ASP A 291 -14.97 14.83 1.05
N CYS A 292 -14.07 14.22 1.81
CA CYS A 292 -12.63 14.38 1.71
C CYS A 292 -12.00 13.06 1.28
N GLU A 293 -11.06 13.11 0.34
CA GLU A 293 -10.31 11.93 -0.10
C GLU A 293 -8.92 11.89 0.54
N PRO A 294 -8.54 10.76 1.16
CA PRO A 294 -7.17 10.55 1.60
C PRO A 294 -6.26 10.25 0.40
N VAL A 295 -5.06 10.81 0.44
CA VAL A 295 -3.99 10.64 -0.54
C VAL A 295 -2.75 10.15 0.20
N TYR A 296 -2.19 9.02 -0.24
CA TYR A 296 -1.08 8.36 0.45
C TYR A 296 0.21 8.55 -0.33
N LEU A 297 1.12 9.35 0.20
CA LEU A 297 2.50 9.43 -0.30
C LEU A 297 3.33 8.34 0.36
N CYS A 298 3.79 7.39 -0.46
CA CYS A 298 4.52 6.21 -0.05
C CYS A 298 6.00 6.30 -0.44
N GLY A 299 6.86 6.15 0.56
CA GLY A 299 8.29 5.97 0.43
C GLY A 299 8.70 4.49 0.47
N ALA A 300 9.96 4.23 0.78
CA ALA A 300 10.43 2.90 1.07
C ALA A 300 9.87 2.41 2.42
N GLN A 301 9.57 1.11 2.51
CA GLN A 301 9.06 0.45 3.72
C GLN A 301 7.77 1.09 4.27
N SER A 302 6.82 1.38 3.37
CA SER A 302 5.49 1.87 3.74
C SER A 302 4.61 0.76 4.30
N LEU A 303 4.60 -0.41 3.65
CA LEU A 303 3.79 -1.57 4.02
C LEU A 303 4.66 -2.81 4.16
N ALA A 304 4.26 -3.69 5.07
CA ALA A 304 4.77 -5.04 5.18
C ALA A 304 3.76 -6.01 4.56
N TYR A 305 4.24 -6.85 3.64
CA TYR A 305 3.47 -7.99 3.14
C TYR A 305 4.13 -9.29 3.59
N GLY A 306 3.56 -9.90 4.61
CA GLY A 306 4.02 -11.19 5.09
C GLY A 306 3.30 -12.34 4.40
N VAL A 307 4.07 -13.26 3.82
CA VAL A 307 3.55 -14.45 3.14
C VAL A 307 4.05 -15.71 3.85
N GLY A 308 3.18 -16.35 4.64
CA GLY A 308 3.45 -17.65 5.26
C GLY A 308 3.05 -18.83 4.36
N LYS A 309 2.06 -18.62 3.49
CA LYS A 309 1.70 -19.57 2.43
C LYS A 309 1.07 -18.80 1.27
N ARG A 310 1.70 -18.85 0.11
CA ARG A 310 1.15 -18.28 -1.13
C ARG A 310 -0.19 -18.93 -1.50
N TYR A 311 -1.02 -18.22 -2.27
CA TYR A 311 -2.28 -18.76 -2.78
C TYR A 311 -2.04 -20.09 -3.51
N LYS A 312 -2.80 -21.12 -3.11
CA LYS A 312 -2.80 -22.42 -3.77
C LYS A 312 -4.22 -22.85 -4.07
N THR A 313 -4.42 -23.40 -5.25
CA THR A 313 -5.68 -24.04 -5.61
C THR A 313 -5.81 -25.38 -4.88
N LYS A 314 -7.04 -25.75 -4.52
CA LYS A 314 -7.41 -27.04 -3.94
C LYS A 314 -8.70 -27.51 -4.58
N THR A 315 -8.73 -28.77 -4.96
CA THR A 315 -9.92 -29.38 -5.55
C THR A 315 -10.38 -30.55 -4.69
N LYS A 316 -11.69 -30.72 -4.57
CA LYS A 316 -12.27 -31.85 -3.84
C LYS A 316 -13.58 -32.28 -4.49
N THR A 317 -13.75 -33.57 -4.68
CA THR A 317 -15.04 -34.17 -5.04
C THR A 317 -15.85 -34.48 -3.79
N PHE A 318 -17.15 -34.29 -3.89
CA PHE A 318 -18.13 -34.54 -2.84
C PHE A 318 -19.22 -35.45 -3.39
N ASP A 319 -19.94 -36.13 -2.50
CA ASP A 319 -21.14 -36.90 -2.85
C ASP A 319 -20.87 -37.96 -3.94
N TYR A 320 -19.88 -38.83 -3.70
CA TYR A 320 -19.48 -39.90 -4.63
C TYR A 320 -19.07 -39.43 -6.04
N GLY A 321 -18.78 -38.13 -6.23
CA GLY A 321 -18.36 -37.58 -7.52
C GLY A 321 -19.39 -36.66 -8.19
N ASP A 322 -20.64 -36.62 -7.71
CA ASP A 322 -21.72 -35.78 -8.25
C ASP A 322 -21.44 -34.27 -8.08
N LYS A 323 -20.61 -33.90 -7.09
CA LYS A 323 -20.31 -32.50 -6.79
C LYS A 323 -18.81 -32.25 -6.78
N TYR A 324 -18.42 -31.17 -7.44
CA TYR A 324 -17.03 -30.76 -7.54
C TYR A 324 -16.81 -29.42 -6.84
N GLY A 325 -15.84 -29.35 -5.94
CA GLY A 325 -15.45 -28.12 -5.26
C GLY A 325 -14.06 -27.67 -5.70
N VAL A 326 -13.95 -26.37 -5.98
CA VAL A 326 -12.69 -25.66 -6.19
C VAL A 326 -12.54 -24.63 -5.08
N ALA A 327 -11.38 -24.60 -4.44
CA ALA A 327 -11.05 -23.64 -3.41
C ALA A 327 -9.68 -23.02 -3.68
N ILE A 328 -9.47 -21.81 -3.21
CA ILE A 328 -8.17 -21.17 -3.10
C ILE A 328 -7.89 -20.90 -1.62
N GLU A 329 -6.64 -21.11 -1.19
CA GLU A 329 -6.21 -20.77 0.17
C GLU A 329 -4.82 -20.14 0.20
N ALA A 330 -4.65 -19.13 1.05
CA ALA A 330 -3.38 -18.47 1.36
C ALA A 330 -3.27 -18.25 2.88
N ILE A 331 -2.05 -18.01 3.34
CA ILE A 331 -1.75 -17.51 4.69
C ILE A 331 -0.86 -16.29 4.48
N ASP A 332 -1.44 -15.12 4.70
CA ASP A 332 -0.77 -13.85 4.50
C ASP A 332 -1.32 -12.75 5.42
N GLY A 333 -0.60 -11.64 5.49
CA GLY A 333 -0.99 -10.46 6.26
C GLY A 333 -0.34 -9.22 5.65
N ILE A 334 -1.13 -8.15 5.52
CA ILE A 334 -0.69 -6.86 4.98
C ILE A 334 -0.93 -5.81 6.05
N HIS A 335 0.11 -5.12 6.46
CA HIS A 335 0.04 -4.12 7.51
C HIS A 335 0.87 -2.90 7.18
N LYS A 336 0.43 -1.73 7.64
CA LYS A 336 1.24 -0.52 7.58
C LYS A 336 2.40 -0.63 8.55
N MET A 337 3.62 -0.37 8.06
CA MET A 337 4.82 -0.43 8.90
C MET A 337 4.83 0.74 9.87
N ARG A 338 4.88 0.42 11.16
CA ARG A 338 4.92 1.39 12.25
C ARG A 338 6.05 1.04 13.19
N PHE A 339 6.71 2.05 13.72
CA PHE A 339 7.76 1.86 14.72
C PHE A 339 7.53 2.81 15.88
N GLY A 340 7.76 2.31 17.09
CA GLY A 340 7.77 3.12 18.30
C GLY A 340 8.89 4.15 18.27
N THR A 341 8.58 5.32 18.84
CA THR A 341 9.51 6.44 19.01
C THR A 341 9.78 6.78 20.47
N GLY A 342 9.04 6.14 21.40
CA GLY A 342 9.29 6.19 22.84
C GLY A 342 10.37 5.22 23.31
N ASP A 343 10.25 4.73 24.53
CA ASP A 343 11.25 3.80 25.11
C ASP A 343 11.13 2.42 24.45
N ASP A 344 9.90 1.92 24.29
CA ASP A 344 9.63 0.62 23.67
C ASP A 344 9.22 0.71 22.17
N ASP A 345 9.28 -0.43 21.49
CA ASP A 345 8.94 -0.58 20.06
C ASP A 345 7.47 -0.28 19.73
N THR A 346 6.61 -0.26 20.75
CA THR A 346 5.16 0.03 20.62
C THR A 346 4.76 1.41 21.12
N ASP A 347 5.69 2.15 21.73
CA ASP A 347 5.38 3.45 22.32
C ASP A 347 5.39 4.55 21.27
N ASN A 348 4.30 5.32 21.21
CA ASN A 348 4.10 6.40 20.25
C ASN A 348 4.43 5.94 18.81
N PRO A 349 3.68 4.94 18.29
CA PRO A 349 3.95 4.35 16.99
C PRO A 349 3.77 5.39 15.89
N VAL A 350 4.73 5.44 14.98
CA VAL A 350 4.70 6.35 13.83
C VAL A 350 4.73 5.60 12.50
N ASP A 351 3.96 6.09 11.52
CA ASP A 351 3.83 5.49 10.18
C ASP A 351 5.14 5.67 9.39
N HIS A 352 5.95 4.61 9.26
CA HIS A 352 7.35 4.73 8.87
C HIS A 352 7.58 5.31 7.48
N GLY A 353 6.87 4.77 6.49
CA GLY A 353 7.06 5.07 5.08
C GLY A 353 5.88 5.79 4.44
N VAL A 354 4.90 6.27 5.20
CA VAL A 354 3.66 6.84 4.66
C VAL A 354 3.46 8.25 5.19
N LEU A 355 3.09 9.17 4.29
CA LEU A 355 2.54 10.47 4.62
C LEU A 355 1.12 10.54 4.06
N THR A 356 0.15 10.85 4.92
CA THR A 356 -1.27 10.89 4.57
C THR A 356 -1.72 12.33 4.42
N GLY A 357 -2.28 12.67 3.25
CA GLY A 357 -2.94 13.95 3.02
C GLY A 357 -4.45 13.76 2.93
N PHE A 358 -5.25 14.63 3.54
CA PHE A 358 -6.69 14.66 3.36
C PHE A 358 -7.04 15.89 2.53
N PHE A 359 -7.72 15.70 1.39
CA PHE A 359 -8.05 16.80 0.47
C PHE A 359 -9.55 16.81 0.18
N ALA A 360 -10.07 17.94 -0.27
CA ALA A 360 -11.44 18.02 -0.74
C ALA A 360 -11.65 17.03 -1.91
N GLY A 361 -12.69 16.20 -1.81
CA GLY A 361 -13.05 15.14 -2.75
C GLY A 361 -14.54 15.17 -3.04
N VAL A 362 -15.06 16.33 -3.44
CA VAL A 362 -16.49 16.52 -3.70
C VAL A 362 -16.91 15.72 -4.93
N ALA A 363 -18.02 14.99 -4.80
CA ALA A 363 -18.61 14.22 -5.88
C ALA A 363 -18.98 15.10 -7.09
N ASP A 364 -18.90 14.54 -8.29
CA ASP A 364 -19.37 15.22 -9.50
C ASP A 364 -20.88 15.49 -9.40
N SER A 365 -21.28 16.73 -9.69
CA SER A 365 -22.67 17.20 -9.66
C SER A 365 -23.39 17.00 -10.98
#